data_AF-A0A812YLV0-F1
#
_entry.id   AF-A0A812YLV0-F1
#
_cell.length_a   1.000
_cell.length_b   1.000
_cell.length_c   1.000
_cell.angle_alpha   90.00
_cell.angle_beta   90.00
_cell.angle_gamma   90.00
#
_symmetry.space_group_name_H-M   'P 1'
#
loop_
_entity.id
_entity.type
_entity.pdbx_description
1 polymer ?
#
loop_
_entity_poly.entity_id
_entity_poly.type
_entity_poly.pdbx_seq_one_letter_code
_entity_poly.pdbx_strand_id
1 'polypeptide(L)'
;MKKVFGVLCVDGLTREGLVEDGAELQRYHVVCRGITRERLRSDHLDEEALASIRASLFRLCQGHRPLAGLTVDLGYLWMKHQCALRRLVPRWLLLTTPLVQLPLIRTCFRSTDVTLLVVWEDAAVSELSWLEASSNIRIDGQVEVMTVRASQPGWSDFLSKQADKEQALLLDLVDRVQMRVAELSRKDVAVSSILVDGALSRFSKGLRKATQLPIFDEVSMMGLFSTASSLSEFSEASVVGRLEDRLQRSGNGQTQSSVRDRPTAGQLGIVQLDSYEYVRAVGDADHESTFSFQTCPRVAQGLSFEKAQKAAQEPGMLESLRQLAKEMETAHCFGIAGNCGFMQFYQALVREAVSVPVFLSALVQVPTMAAALDPRDRILILTANETSFREAQELLLRAECCNVALDQIVVRGCEDVPGFEAVAKMEQVDTQKVENSLSQFVEEILAEGDGASIKMIVLECTELPHYAARLRQVSGLPVLDLVTCANFFAKVLVGSF
;
A
#
# COMPACT_ATOMS: atom_id res chain seq x y z
N MET A 1 -10.91 14.94 -8.51
CA MET A 1 -9.79 15.88 -8.75
C MET A 1 -8.49 15.12 -8.53
N LYS A 2 -7.52 15.18 -9.46
CA LYS A 2 -6.25 14.43 -9.33
C LYS A 2 -5.52 14.80 -8.04
N LYS A 3 -4.87 13.82 -7.41
CA LYS A 3 -4.06 14.06 -6.21
C LYS A 3 -2.72 14.63 -6.63
N VAL A 4 -2.29 15.70 -5.98
CA VAL A 4 -1.06 16.43 -6.34
C VAL A 4 0.05 16.09 -5.35
N PHE A 5 1.20 15.64 -5.84
CA PHE A 5 2.40 15.43 -5.05
C PHE A 5 3.47 16.45 -5.42
N GLY A 6 4.17 16.97 -4.41
CA GLY A 6 5.39 17.74 -4.63
C GLY A 6 6.60 16.83 -4.78
N VAL A 7 7.45 17.09 -5.76
CA VAL A 7 8.69 16.32 -5.98
C VAL A 7 9.88 17.23 -5.71
N LEU A 8 10.62 16.96 -4.64
CA LEU A 8 11.90 17.64 -4.39
C LEU A 8 12.94 17.06 -5.35
N CYS A 9 13.48 17.93 -6.18
CA CYS A 9 14.42 17.53 -7.23
C CYS A 9 15.82 18.07 -6.93
N VAL A 10 16.83 17.30 -7.28
CA VAL A 10 18.22 17.79 -7.27
C VAL A 10 18.43 18.82 -8.38
N ASP A 11 19.36 19.73 -8.15
CA ASP A 11 19.77 20.74 -9.10
C ASP A 11 20.45 20.12 -10.34
N GLY A 12 20.17 20.68 -11.51
CA GLY A 12 20.79 20.30 -12.79
C GLY A 12 20.21 19.06 -13.50
N LEU A 13 19.28 18.30 -12.90
CA LEU A 13 18.69 17.11 -13.55
C LEU A 13 17.24 17.31 -14.03
N THR A 14 16.47 18.10 -13.30
CA THR A 14 15.05 18.34 -13.60
C THR A 14 14.79 19.84 -13.81
N ARG A 15 13.78 20.17 -14.62
CA ARG A 15 13.36 21.56 -14.85
C ARG A 15 12.44 22.04 -13.71
N GLU A 16 12.67 23.25 -13.21
CA GLU A 16 11.79 23.91 -12.24
C GLU A 16 10.36 24.00 -12.79
N GLY A 17 9.37 23.68 -11.96
CA GLY A 17 7.95 23.79 -12.33
C GLY A 17 7.48 22.76 -13.35
N LEU A 18 8.26 21.71 -13.61
CA LEU A 18 7.80 20.59 -14.41
C LEU A 18 6.58 19.95 -13.73
N VAL A 19 5.54 19.74 -14.54
CA VAL A 19 4.33 19.04 -14.13
C VAL A 19 4.24 17.74 -14.90
N GLU A 20 4.23 16.61 -14.20
CA GLU A 20 3.97 15.31 -14.79
C GLU A 20 2.52 14.93 -14.46
N ASP A 21 1.68 14.86 -15.50
CA ASP A 21 0.25 14.65 -15.37
C ASP A 21 -0.11 13.19 -15.71
N GLY A 22 -0.31 12.37 -14.68
CA GLY A 22 -0.79 10.99 -14.80
C GLY A 22 -2.32 10.91 -14.78
N ALA A 23 -2.88 9.70 -14.90
CA ALA A 23 -4.33 9.51 -14.91
C ALA A 23 -4.98 9.93 -13.56
N GLU A 24 -4.42 9.47 -12.45
CA GLU A 24 -4.97 9.70 -11.09
C GLU A 24 -4.15 10.70 -10.26
N LEU A 25 -2.86 10.83 -10.59
CA LEU A 25 -1.86 11.58 -9.84
C LEU A 25 -1.21 12.65 -10.72
N GLN A 26 -0.93 13.80 -10.13
CA GLN A 26 -0.18 14.89 -10.73
C GLN A 26 1.05 15.15 -9.87
N ARG A 27 2.23 15.24 -10.48
CA ARG A 27 3.49 15.55 -9.79
C ARG A 27 3.97 16.93 -10.17
N TYR A 28 4.29 17.75 -9.17
CA TYR A 28 4.84 19.08 -9.35
C TYR A 28 6.28 19.11 -8.85
N HIS A 29 7.22 19.29 -9.77
CA HIS A 29 8.64 19.24 -9.48
C HIS A 29 9.16 20.61 -9.07
N VAL A 30 9.90 20.64 -7.96
CA VAL A 30 10.59 21.83 -7.47
C VAL A 30 12.07 21.51 -7.25
N VAL A 31 12.93 22.33 -7.82
CA VAL A 31 14.38 22.15 -7.79
C VAL A 31 14.94 22.75 -6.50
N CYS A 32 15.63 21.93 -5.72
CA CYS A 32 16.39 22.35 -4.56
C CYS A 32 17.75 22.89 -5.01
N ARG A 33 17.83 24.20 -5.22
CA ARG A 33 19.03 24.89 -5.76
C ARG A 33 20.28 24.56 -4.94
N GLY A 34 21.38 24.21 -5.60
CA GLY A 34 22.64 23.85 -4.95
C GLY A 34 22.63 22.48 -4.25
N ILE A 35 21.54 21.71 -4.31
CA ILE A 35 21.51 20.30 -3.90
C ILE A 35 21.86 19.44 -5.10
N THR A 36 23.09 18.97 -5.19
CA THR A 36 23.56 18.09 -6.27
C THR A 36 23.58 16.63 -5.82
N ARG A 37 23.73 15.69 -6.77
CA ARG A 37 23.96 14.26 -6.45
C ARG A 37 25.16 14.07 -5.52
N GLU A 38 26.25 14.79 -5.78
CA GLU A 38 27.45 14.75 -4.96
C GLU A 38 27.19 15.25 -3.54
N ARG A 39 26.44 16.34 -3.39
CA ARG A 39 26.08 16.87 -2.07
C ARG A 39 25.22 15.90 -1.28
N LEU A 40 24.28 15.19 -1.91
CA LEU A 40 23.45 14.18 -1.23
C LEU A 40 24.23 12.93 -0.81
N ARG A 41 25.40 12.65 -1.40
CA ARG A 41 26.28 11.54 -0.97
C ARG A 41 26.93 11.79 0.39
N SER A 42 26.98 13.03 0.87
CA SER A 42 27.48 13.34 2.22
C SER A 42 26.66 12.63 3.31
N ASP A 43 27.21 12.55 4.52
CA ASP A 43 26.50 11.96 5.68
C ASP A 43 25.44 12.88 6.27
N HIS A 44 25.48 14.17 5.97
CA HIS A 44 24.56 15.15 6.53
C HIS A 44 24.31 16.31 5.55
N LEU A 45 23.09 16.85 5.61
CA LEU A 45 22.76 18.13 4.97
C LEU A 45 23.23 19.28 5.87
N ASP A 46 24.05 20.17 5.33
CA ASP A 46 24.43 21.42 5.98
C ASP A 46 23.27 22.43 6.00
N GLU A 47 23.44 23.54 6.74
CA GLU A 47 22.39 24.55 6.90
C GLU A 47 22.01 25.24 5.58
N GLU A 48 22.95 25.40 4.64
CA GLU A 48 22.65 25.97 3.32
C GLU A 48 21.75 25.04 2.51
N ALA A 49 22.02 23.73 2.56
CA ALA A 49 21.19 22.71 1.94
C ALA A 49 19.78 22.70 2.54
N LEU A 50 19.67 22.72 3.87
CA LEU A 50 18.38 22.78 4.57
C LEU A 50 17.61 24.06 4.22
N ALA A 51 18.29 25.21 4.15
CA ALA A 51 17.68 26.47 3.74
C ALA A 51 17.16 26.42 2.30
N SER A 52 17.92 25.81 1.37
CA SER A 52 17.48 25.62 -0.02
C SER A 52 16.24 24.73 -0.12
N ILE A 53 16.18 23.65 0.65
CA ILE A 53 15.01 22.77 0.71
C ILE A 53 13.80 23.53 1.25
N ARG A 54 13.95 24.30 2.36
CA ARG A 54 12.87 25.14 2.91
C ARG A 54 12.36 26.15 1.88
N ALA A 55 13.25 26.81 1.15
CA ALA A 55 12.87 27.76 0.11
C ALA A 55 12.09 27.07 -1.03
N SER A 56 12.45 25.83 -1.36
CA SER A 56 11.78 25.02 -2.38
C SER A 56 10.39 24.58 -1.94
N LEU A 57 10.24 24.14 -0.69
CA LEU A 57 8.95 23.85 -0.08
C LEU A 57 8.04 25.09 -0.06
N PHE A 58 8.59 26.27 0.23
CA PHE A 58 7.84 27.52 0.19
C PHE A 58 7.32 27.85 -1.22
N ARG A 59 8.16 27.68 -2.26
CA ARG A 59 7.72 27.85 -3.66
C ARG A 59 6.62 26.86 -4.04
N LEU A 60 6.71 25.62 -3.57
CA LEU A 60 5.70 24.60 -3.81
C LEU A 60 4.33 24.99 -3.19
N CYS A 61 4.33 25.55 -1.98
CA CYS A 61 3.11 26.03 -1.30
C CYS A 61 2.42 27.22 -2.01
N GLN A 62 3.16 28.06 -2.73
CA GLN A 62 2.59 29.23 -3.40
C GLN A 62 1.70 28.85 -4.60
N GLY A 63 1.75 27.61 -5.10
CA GLY A 63 1.01 27.15 -6.28
C GLY A 63 -0.50 26.91 -6.11
N HIS A 64 -1.10 27.30 -4.97
CA HIS A 64 -2.55 27.24 -4.69
C HIS A 64 -3.27 25.88 -4.82
N ARG A 65 -2.59 24.74 -4.68
CA ARG A 65 -3.24 23.41 -4.58
C ARG A 65 -2.84 22.68 -3.29
N PRO A 66 -3.79 22.02 -2.59
CA PRO A 66 -3.44 21.15 -1.49
C PRO A 66 -2.65 19.94 -2.01
N LEU A 67 -1.49 19.70 -1.41
CA LEU A 67 -0.66 18.54 -1.71
C LEU A 67 -1.19 17.32 -0.94
N ALA A 68 -1.24 16.18 -1.60
CA ALA A 68 -1.48 14.89 -0.97
C ALA A 68 -0.24 14.38 -0.21
N GLY A 69 0.94 14.83 -0.60
CA GLY A 69 2.21 14.49 0.05
C GLY A 69 3.40 15.01 -0.74
N LEU A 70 4.59 14.62 -0.27
CA LEU A 70 5.87 14.89 -0.92
C LEU A 70 6.56 13.60 -1.31
N THR A 71 7.31 13.67 -2.40
CA THR A 71 8.28 12.65 -2.82
C THR A 71 9.54 13.33 -3.38
N VAL A 72 10.45 12.56 -3.94
CA VAL A 72 11.78 13.00 -4.38
C VAL A 72 12.20 12.27 -5.66
N ASP A 73 13.06 12.87 -6.47
CA ASP A 73 13.46 12.30 -7.78
C ASP A 73 14.47 11.14 -7.68
N LEU A 74 15.46 11.25 -6.79
CA LEU A 74 16.54 10.28 -6.59
C LEU A 74 16.41 9.59 -5.23
N GLY A 75 15.37 8.77 -5.09
CA GLY A 75 14.91 8.24 -3.81
C GLY A 75 16.00 7.67 -2.91
N TYR A 76 16.91 6.87 -3.49
CA TYR A 76 18.05 6.32 -2.76
C TYR A 76 18.94 7.37 -2.07
N LEU A 77 19.32 8.45 -2.77
CA LEU A 77 20.20 9.49 -2.23
C LEU A 77 19.49 10.35 -1.18
N TRP A 78 18.23 10.69 -1.43
CA TRP A 78 17.42 11.49 -0.51
C TRP A 78 17.06 10.73 0.77
N MET A 79 16.88 9.42 0.67
CA MET A 79 16.47 8.59 1.80
C MET A 79 17.49 8.59 2.94
N LYS A 80 18.79 8.75 2.66
CA LYS A 80 19.84 8.92 3.69
C LYS A 80 19.54 10.11 4.62
N HIS A 81 18.83 11.11 4.11
CA HIS A 81 18.49 12.34 4.80
C HIS A 81 17.02 12.40 5.26
N GLN A 82 16.28 11.28 5.20
CA GLN A 82 14.84 11.25 5.47
C GLN A 82 14.46 11.81 6.84
N CYS A 83 15.25 11.54 7.88
CA CYS A 83 14.98 12.06 9.23
C CYS A 83 15.08 13.59 9.27
N ALA A 84 16.06 14.18 8.58
CA ALA A 84 16.19 15.63 8.47
C ALA A 84 15.01 16.22 7.69
N LEU A 85 14.64 15.60 6.57
CA LEU A 85 13.50 16.03 5.75
C LEU A 85 12.17 15.97 6.52
N ARG A 86 11.89 14.87 7.23
CA ARG A 86 10.65 14.73 8.03
C ARG A 86 10.53 15.80 9.11
N ARG A 87 11.64 16.23 9.72
CA ARG A 87 11.65 17.37 10.66
C ARG A 87 11.35 18.71 9.99
N LEU A 88 11.70 18.87 8.71
CA LEU A 88 11.34 20.07 7.94
C LEU A 88 9.86 20.10 7.58
N VAL A 89 9.24 18.94 7.37
CA VAL A 89 7.85 18.79 6.91
C VAL A 89 6.99 17.90 7.84
N PRO A 90 6.88 18.21 9.15
CA PRO A 90 6.30 17.31 10.15
C PRO A 90 4.79 17.05 9.98
N ARG A 91 4.13 17.78 9.09
CA ARG A 91 2.70 17.67 8.77
C ARG A 91 2.43 16.97 7.44
N TRP A 92 3.43 16.80 6.60
CA TRP A 92 3.23 16.19 5.28
C TRP A 92 3.76 14.77 5.28
N LEU A 93 3.01 13.90 4.60
CA LEU A 93 3.52 12.59 4.25
C LEU A 93 4.70 12.75 3.29
N LEU A 94 5.87 12.24 3.68
CA LEU A 94 7.09 12.25 2.86
C LEU A 94 7.44 10.82 2.46
N LEU A 95 7.37 10.54 1.17
CA LEU A 95 7.66 9.23 0.57
C LEU A 95 8.94 9.33 -0.25
N THR A 96 10.08 9.03 0.37
CA THR A 96 11.40 9.20 -0.25
C THR A 96 11.78 8.07 -1.19
N THR A 97 11.18 6.88 -1.09
CA THR A 97 11.59 5.73 -1.90
C THR A 97 10.45 4.74 -2.14
N PRO A 98 10.34 4.13 -3.33
CA PRO A 98 9.43 3.01 -3.57
C PRO A 98 9.64 1.81 -2.64
N LEU A 99 10.83 1.69 -2.01
CA LEU A 99 11.17 0.63 -1.05
C LEU A 99 10.24 0.56 0.16
N VAL A 100 9.50 1.63 0.48
CA VAL A 100 8.49 1.59 1.55
C VAL A 100 7.42 0.51 1.31
N GLN A 101 7.20 0.10 0.06
CA GLN A 101 6.23 -0.96 -0.30
C GLN A 101 6.75 -2.36 -0.03
N LEU A 102 8.06 -2.55 0.11
CA LEU A 102 8.68 -3.87 0.22
C LEU A 102 8.10 -4.72 1.37
N PRO A 103 7.85 -4.19 2.58
CA PRO A 103 7.25 -4.97 3.65
C PRO A 103 5.83 -5.49 3.32
N LEU A 104 5.02 -4.68 2.63
CA LEU A 104 3.68 -5.10 2.20
C LEU A 104 3.77 -6.21 1.15
N ILE A 105 4.63 -6.05 0.14
CA ILE A 105 4.86 -7.06 -0.90
C ILE A 105 5.23 -8.40 -0.22
N ARG A 106 6.21 -8.38 0.68
CA ARG A 106 6.67 -9.62 1.36
C ARG A 106 5.65 -10.24 2.30
N THR A 107 4.77 -9.44 2.89
CA THR A 107 3.70 -9.98 3.73
C THR A 107 2.64 -10.70 2.88
N CYS A 108 2.45 -10.26 1.63
CA CYS A 108 1.39 -10.73 0.76
C CYS A 108 1.78 -11.86 -0.21
N PHE A 109 3.05 -11.96 -0.62
CA PHE A 109 3.54 -13.06 -1.46
C PHE A 109 4.19 -14.18 -0.62
N ARG A 110 4.42 -15.35 -1.24
CA ARG A 110 5.09 -16.48 -0.57
C ARG A 110 6.45 -16.08 -0.03
N SER A 111 6.79 -16.62 1.13
CA SER A 111 8.10 -16.43 1.76
C SER A 111 9.26 -17.13 1.02
N THR A 112 8.96 -18.10 0.16
CA THR A 112 9.98 -18.76 -0.69
C THR A 112 10.33 -17.96 -1.93
N ASP A 113 9.49 -16.99 -2.31
CA ASP A 113 9.65 -16.24 -3.54
C ASP A 113 10.41 -14.95 -3.25
N VAL A 114 11.18 -14.48 -4.23
CA VAL A 114 11.96 -13.24 -4.11
C VAL A 114 11.27 -12.07 -4.81
N THR A 115 11.48 -10.89 -4.24
CA THR A 115 11.22 -9.62 -4.93
C THR A 115 12.49 -9.19 -5.65
N LEU A 116 12.42 -9.00 -6.97
CA LEU A 116 13.53 -8.45 -7.75
C LEU A 116 13.53 -6.91 -7.62
N LEU A 117 14.46 -6.36 -6.86
CA LEU A 117 14.68 -4.93 -6.72
C LEU A 117 15.61 -4.44 -7.84
N VAL A 118 15.11 -3.55 -8.71
CA VAL A 118 15.90 -2.96 -9.80
C VAL A 118 16.28 -1.53 -9.46
N VAL A 119 17.58 -1.29 -9.32
CA VAL A 119 18.14 0.02 -8.95
C VAL A 119 18.98 0.60 -10.06
N TRP A 120 18.94 1.91 -10.23
CA TRP A 120 19.78 2.63 -11.19
C TRP A 120 20.85 3.44 -10.43
N GLU A 121 22.04 2.86 -10.27
CA GLU A 121 23.14 3.46 -9.49
C GLU A 121 24.49 2.81 -9.85
N ASP A 122 25.59 3.53 -9.62
CA ASP A 122 26.96 3.02 -9.82
C ASP A 122 27.53 2.31 -8.60
N ALA A 123 27.10 2.74 -7.40
CA ALA A 123 27.47 2.16 -6.13
C ALA A 123 26.97 0.72 -5.98
N ALA A 124 27.74 -0.12 -5.29
CA ALA A 124 27.35 -1.49 -5.02
C ALA A 124 26.19 -1.54 -4.01
N VAL A 125 25.23 -2.42 -4.24
CA VAL A 125 24.09 -2.68 -3.34
C VAL A 125 24.51 -3.04 -1.92
N SER A 126 25.74 -3.55 -1.72
CA SER A 126 26.34 -3.76 -0.41
C SER A 126 26.43 -2.49 0.45
N GLU A 127 26.30 -1.31 -0.17
CA GLU A 127 26.19 -0.02 0.53
C GLU A 127 24.79 0.25 1.08
N LEU A 128 23.74 -0.52 0.75
CA LEU A 128 22.39 -0.34 1.33
C LEU A 128 22.31 -0.72 2.81
N SER A 129 23.40 -1.17 3.46
CA SER A 129 23.38 -1.52 4.89
C SER A 129 22.97 -0.36 5.80
N TRP A 130 23.22 0.89 5.39
CA TRP A 130 22.74 2.08 6.12
C TRP A 130 21.20 2.20 6.12
N LEU A 131 20.52 1.58 5.14
CA LEU A 131 19.07 1.61 5.02
C LEU A 131 18.40 1.02 6.25
N GLU A 132 18.90 -0.14 6.69
CA GLU A 132 18.35 -0.86 7.85
C GLU A 132 18.58 -0.09 9.15
N ALA A 133 19.68 0.68 9.24
CA ALA A 133 20.01 1.47 10.42
C ALA A 133 19.18 2.75 10.57
N SER A 134 18.57 3.24 9.48
CA SER A 134 17.91 4.55 9.43
C SER A 134 16.45 4.51 8.98
N SER A 135 15.91 3.32 8.73
CA SER A 135 14.53 3.10 8.29
C SER A 135 13.95 1.81 8.85
N ASN A 136 12.64 1.63 8.73
CA ASN A 136 11.96 0.37 9.04
C ASN A 136 11.97 -0.63 7.85
N ILE A 137 12.90 -0.46 6.89
CA ILE A 137 13.04 -1.30 5.70
C ILE A 137 14.24 -2.24 5.87
N ARG A 138 14.02 -3.53 5.60
CA ARG A 138 15.03 -4.58 5.67
C ARG A 138 15.28 -5.21 4.30
N ILE A 139 16.54 -5.41 3.93
CA ILE A 139 16.93 -6.11 2.69
C ILE A 139 17.66 -7.39 3.10
N ASP A 140 16.98 -8.53 2.99
CA ASP A 140 17.51 -9.84 3.32
C ASP A 140 17.47 -10.79 2.10
N GLY A 141 17.62 -12.10 2.34
CA GLY A 141 17.68 -13.12 1.28
C GLY A 141 16.42 -13.27 0.41
N GLN A 142 15.28 -12.66 0.74
CA GLN A 142 14.11 -12.63 -0.15
C GLN A 142 14.10 -11.42 -1.10
N VAL A 143 15.15 -10.60 -1.10
CA VAL A 143 15.31 -9.47 -2.02
C VAL A 143 16.50 -9.72 -2.90
N GLU A 144 16.24 -9.95 -4.18
CA GLU A 144 17.27 -10.06 -5.19
C GLU A 144 17.49 -8.70 -5.83
N VAL A 145 18.72 -8.17 -5.77
CA VAL A 145 18.98 -6.82 -6.29
C VAL A 145 19.69 -6.89 -7.63
N MET A 146 19.15 -6.17 -8.60
CA MET A 146 19.74 -5.96 -9.92
C MET A 146 20.09 -4.49 -10.09
N THR A 147 21.36 -4.21 -10.36
CA THR A 147 21.86 -2.85 -10.57
C THR A 147 22.04 -2.55 -12.05
N VAL A 148 21.48 -1.42 -12.48
CA VAL A 148 21.73 -0.78 -13.76
C VAL A 148 22.70 0.37 -13.52
N ARG A 149 23.95 0.24 -13.97
CA ARG A 149 24.99 1.23 -13.70
C ARG A 149 24.66 2.56 -14.37
N ALA A 150 24.59 3.63 -13.57
CA ALA A 150 24.31 4.96 -14.07
C ALA A 150 25.41 5.48 -15.01
N SER A 151 26.66 5.04 -14.84
CA SER A 151 27.80 5.35 -15.70
C SER A 151 27.85 4.56 -17.01
N GLN A 152 27.00 3.54 -17.20
CA GLN A 152 27.03 2.73 -18.42
C GLN A 152 26.60 3.56 -19.65
N PRO A 153 27.22 3.35 -20.83
CA PRO A 153 26.78 4.00 -22.07
C PRO A 153 25.27 3.84 -22.30
N GLY A 154 24.60 4.94 -22.64
CA GLY A 154 23.13 5.02 -22.76
C GLY A 154 22.44 5.45 -21.46
N TRP A 155 22.81 4.86 -20.33
CA TRP A 155 22.24 5.16 -19.01
C TRP A 155 22.81 6.43 -18.36
N SER A 156 24.02 6.86 -18.75
CA SER A 156 24.64 8.12 -18.28
C SER A 156 23.82 9.35 -18.58
N ASP A 157 23.11 9.34 -19.71
CA ASP A 157 22.30 10.46 -20.19
C ASP A 157 20.81 10.26 -19.89
N PHE A 158 20.43 9.18 -19.20
CA PHE A 158 19.03 8.76 -18.97
C PHE A 158 18.13 9.87 -18.43
N LEU A 159 18.63 10.69 -17.50
CA LEU A 159 17.87 11.78 -16.90
C LEU A 159 17.78 13.04 -17.78
N SER A 160 18.59 13.16 -18.84
CA SER A 160 18.61 14.33 -19.73
C SER A 160 17.40 14.43 -20.69
N LYS A 161 16.45 13.49 -20.61
CA LYS A 161 15.15 13.47 -21.33
C LYS A 161 15.25 13.61 -22.86
N GLN A 162 16.18 12.88 -23.50
CA GLN A 162 16.16 12.69 -24.96
C GLN A 162 15.20 11.53 -25.33
N ALA A 163 13.97 11.85 -25.74
CA ALA A 163 12.91 10.89 -26.03
C ALA A 163 13.32 9.78 -27.03
N ASP A 164 14.18 10.11 -28.00
CA ASP A 164 14.64 9.17 -29.04
C ASP A 164 15.46 7.99 -28.49
N LYS A 165 15.98 8.09 -27.26
CA LYS A 165 16.77 7.03 -26.61
C LYS A 165 15.96 6.19 -25.61
N GLU A 166 14.75 6.62 -25.23
CA GLU A 166 13.98 6.01 -24.14
C GLU A 166 13.51 4.59 -24.50
N GLN A 167 13.10 4.36 -25.74
CA GLN A 167 12.70 3.03 -26.21
C GLN A 167 13.87 2.04 -26.20
N ALA A 168 15.08 2.49 -26.55
CA ALA A 168 16.27 1.64 -26.50
C ALA A 168 16.65 1.27 -25.07
N LEU A 169 16.56 2.23 -24.13
CA LEU A 169 16.77 1.97 -22.70
C LEU A 169 15.73 1.03 -22.12
N LEU A 170 14.46 1.14 -22.54
CA LEU A 170 13.42 0.19 -22.13
C LEU A 170 13.75 -1.23 -22.61
N LEU A 171 14.16 -1.41 -23.87
CA LEU A 171 14.52 -2.72 -24.40
C LEU A 171 15.72 -3.33 -23.66
N ASP A 172 16.78 -2.54 -23.44
CA ASP A 172 17.94 -2.97 -22.65
C ASP A 172 17.55 -3.36 -21.21
N LEU A 173 16.66 -2.58 -20.56
CA LEU A 173 16.18 -2.89 -19.22
C LEU A 173 15.35 -4.19 -19.19
N VAL A 174 14.45 -4.36 -20.15
CA VAL A 174 13.62 -5.57 -20.29
C VAL A 174 14.50 -6.81 -20.46
N ASP A 175 15.48 -6.75 -21.36
CA ASP A 175 16.39 -7.86 -21.62
C ASP A 175 17.15 -8.25 -20.34
N ARG A 176 17.66 -7.27 -19.59
CA ARG A 176 18.36 -7.50 -18.32
C ARG A 176 17.47 -8.14 -17.27
N VAL A 177 16.26 -7.59 -17.09
CA VAL A 177 15.30 -8.14 -16.12
C VAL A 177 14.95 -9.57 -16.49
N GLN A 178 14.62 -9.86 -17.75
CA GLN A 178 14.26 -11.21 -18.19
C GLN A 178 15.43 -12.19 -18.05
N MET A 179 16.65 -11.78 -18.40
CA MET A 179 17.84 -12.60 -18.16
C MET A 179 18.02 -12.90 -16.67
N ARG A 180 17.87 -11.90 -15.79
CA ARG A 180 18.01 -12.09 -14.35
C ARG A 180 16.94 -13.00 -13.76
N VAL A 181 15.68 -12.83 -14.17
CA VAL A 181 14.57 -13.72 -13.79
C VAL A 181 14.86 -15.16 -14.24
N ALA A 182 15.35 -15.36 -15.48
CA ALA A 182 15.70 -16.67 -16.00
C ALA A 182 16.89 -17.29 -15.25
N GLU A 183 17.90 -16.50 -14.87
CA GLU A 183 19.03 -16.96 -14.05
C GLU A 183 18.59 -17.44 -12.67
N LEU A 184 17.71 -16.69 -11.99
CA LEU A 184 17.17 -17.06 -10.68
C LEU A 184 16.30 -18.32 -10.79
N SER A 185 15.48 -18.41 -11.85
CA SER A 185 14.65 -19.59 -12.10
C SER A 185 15.50 -20.87 -12.30
N ARG A 186 16.68 -20.78 -12.94
CA ARG A 186 17.62 -21.92 -13.07
C ARG A 186 18.25 -22.36 -11.74
N LYS A 187 18.15 -21.53 -10.70
CA LYS A 187 18.61 -21.82 -9.34
C LYS A 187 17.45 -22.18 -8.41
N ASP A 188 16.28 -22.50 -8.96
CA ASP A 188 15.06 -22.79 -8.23
C ASP A 188 14.59 -21.63 -7.32
N VAL A 189 14.91 -20.38 -7.70
CA VAL A 189 14.47 -19.16 -7.02
C VAL A 189 13.37 -18.49 -7.85
N ALA A 190 12.14 -18.54 -7.36
CA ALA A 190 10.98 -17.94 -8.01
C ALA A 190 10.92 -16.43 -7.76
N VAL A 191 10.70 -15.62 -8.81
CA VAL A 191 10.49 -14.17 -8.69
C VAL A 191 8.99 -13.90 -8.71
N SER A 192 8.42 -13.46 -7.58
CA SER A 192 6.97 -13.17 -7.48
C SER A 192 6.61 -11.74 -7.87
N SER A 193 7.58 -10.83 -7.78
CA SER A 193 7.35 -9.40 -8.06
C SER A 193 8.64 -8.67 -8.39
N ILE A 194 8.49 -7.49 -9.01
CA ILE A 194 9.58 -6.57 -9.32
C ILE A 194 9.27 -5.22 -8.67
N LEU A 195 10.25 -4.68 -7.95
CA LEU A 195 10.21 -3.33 -7.40
C LEU A 195 11.26 -2.49 -8.12
N VAL A 196 10.85 -1.39 -8.74
CA VAL A 196 11.77 -0.50 -9.46
C VAL A 196 11.97 0.80 -8.68
N ASP A 197 13.22 1.28 -8.66
CA ASP A 197 13.55 2.56 -8.04
C ASP A 197 13.03 3.77 -8.85
N GLY A 198 12.88 4.93 -8.19
CA GLY A 198 12.12 6.09 -8.64
C GLY A 198 12.34 6.47 -10.10
N ALA A 199 13.59 6.69 -10.52
CA ALA A 199 13.91 7.12 -11.88
C ALA A 199 13.44 6.10 -12.96
N LEU A 200 13.49 4.80 -12.64
CA LEU A 200 13.08 3.71 -13.52
C LEU A 200 11.57 3.50 -13.60
N SER A 201 10.77 4.14 -12.72
CA SER A 201 9.30 4.01 -12.70
C SER A 201 8.63 4.31 -14.04
N ARG A 202 9.26 5.14 -14.90
CA ARG A 202 8.74 5.42 -16.25
C ARG A 202 8.70 4.18 -17.16
N PHE A 203 9.53 3.18 -16.88
CA PHE A 203 9.60 1.92 -17.63
C PHE A 203 8.66 0.84 -17.10
N SER A 204 7.98 1.05 -15.97
CA SER A 204 7.14 0.04 -15.30
C SER A 204 6.09 -0.57 -16.21
N LYS A 205 5.43 0.22 -17.06
CA LYS A 205 4.43 -0.28 -18.00
C LYS A 205 5.03 -1.23 -19.04
N GLY A 206 6.21 -0.90 -19.56
CA GLY A 206 6.93 -1.73 -20.52
C GLY A 206 7.44 -3.03 -19.86
N LEU A 207 8.01 -2.92 -18.66
CA LEU A 207 8.44 -4.06 -17.86
C LEU A 207 7.28 -5.02 -17.56
N ARG A 208 6.15 -4.52 -17.07
CA ARG A 208 4.96 -5.33 -16.75
C ARG A 208 4.50 -6.13 -17.97
N LYS A 209 4.44 -5.47 -19.13
CA LYS A 209 4.05 -6.12 -20.39
C LYS A 209 5.03 -7.22 -20.80
N ALA A 210 6.33 -7.02 -20.60
CA ALA A 210 7.36 -7.95 -21.04
C ALA A 210 7.57 -9.13 -20.07
N THR A 211 7.45 -8.92 -18.77
CA THR A 211 7.71 -9.94 -17.75
C THR A 211 6.45 -10.68 -17.30
N GLN A 212 5.27 -10.08 -17.49
CA GLN A 212 4.00 -10.56 -16.90
C GLN A 212 4.05 -10.67 -15.37
N LEU A 213 5.01 -10.00 -14.72
CA LEU A 213 5.14 -9.94 -13.26
C LEU A 213 4.53 -8.64 -12.72
N PRO A 214 4.05 -8.65 -11.46
CA PRO A 214 3.71 -7.44 -10.73
C PRO A 214 4.89 -6.47 -10.71
N ILE A 215 4.66 -5.21 -11.12
CA ILE A 215 5.66 -4.14 -11.03
C ILE A 215 5.18 -3.09 -10.04
N PHE A 216 5.97 -2.90 -8.99
CA PHE A 216 5.82 -1.86 -7.97
C PHE A 216 6.83 -0.74 -8.22
N ASP A 217 6.41 0.51 -8.04
CA ASP A 217 7.21 1.69 -8.35
C ASP A 217 6.80 2.91 -7.51
N GLU A 218 7.32 4.09 -7.84
CA GLU A 218 6.97 5.35 -7.16
C GLU A 218 5.49 5.72 -7.32
N VAL A 219 4.88 5.38 -8.45
CA VAL A 219 3.48 5.69 -8.75
C VAL A 219 2.55 4.79 -7.94
N SER A 220 2.84 3.49 -7.84
CA SER A 220 2.08 2.58 -6.98
C SER A 220 2.20 2.96 -5.52
N MET A 221 3.38 3.37 -5.07
CA MET A 221 3.61 3.88 -3.71
C MET A 221 2.73 5.10 -3.41
N MET A 222 2.79 6.14 -4.25
CA MET A 222 1.94 7.32 -4.07
C MET A 222 0.46 6.96 -4.17
N GLY A 223 0.10 6.00 -5.04
CA GLY A 223 -1.26 5.49 -5.20
C GLY A 223 -1.82 4.91 -3.90
N LEU A 224 -1.04 4.07 -3.20
CA LEU A 224 -1.42 3.50 -1.91
C LEU A 224 -1.76 4.59 -0.88
N PHE A 225 -0.81 5.48 -0.61
CA PHE A 225 -0.98 6.46 0.45
C PHE A 225 -1.94 7.60 0.09
N SER A 226 -2.02 7.99 -1.18
CA SER A 226 -3.00 8.99 -1.62
C SER A 226 -4.44 8.48 -1.52
N THR A 227 -4.67 7.19 -1.78
CA THR A 227 -5.98 6.55 -1.55
C THR A 227 -6.31 6.59 -0.06
N ALA A 228 -5.35 6.27 0.80
CA ALA A 228 -5.49 6.34 2.25
C ALA A 228 -5.75 7.76 2.80
N SER A 229 -5.32 8.80 2.08
CA SER A 229 -5.58 10.21 2.43
C SER A 229 -6.79 10.81 1.70
N SER A 230 -7.49 10.04 0.88
CA SER A 230 -8.64 10.52 0.13
C SER A 230 -9.92 10.39 0.93
N LEU A 231 -10.72 11.45 0.97
CA LEU A 231 -12.15 11.32 1.30
C LEU A 231 -12.70 10.21 0.40
N SER A 232 -13.26 9.17 1.02
CA SER A 232 -13.57 7.92 0.32
C SER A 232 -14.53 8.19 -0.84
N GLU A 233 -14.44 7.37 -1.90
CA GLU A 233 -15.40 7.38 -3.00
C GLU A 233 -16.70 6.63 -2.63
N PHE A 234 -16.98 6.43 -1.34
CA PHE A 234 -18.16 5.74 -0.81
C PHE A 234 -19.22 6.73 -0.33
N SER A 235 -19.36 7.89 -0.98
CA SER A 235 -20.50 8.76 -0.69
C SER A 235 -21.80 8.07 -1.12
N GLU A 236 -22.90 8.33 -0.42
CA GLU A 236 -24.22 7.77 -0.78
C GLU A 236 -24.54 7.95 -2.27
N ALA A 237 -24.15 9.09 -2.86
CA ALA A 237 -24.36 9.37 -4.28
C ALA A 237 -23.55 8.47 -5.23
N SER A 238 -22.29 8.16 -4.94
CA SER A 238 -21.50 7.25 -5.79
C SER A 238 -21.97 5.80 -5.64
N VAL A 239 -22.47 5.44 -4.46
CA VAL A 239 -23.05 4.13 -4.17
C VAL A 239 -24.38 3.95 -4.90
N VAL A 240 -25.26 4.95 -4.85
CA VAL A 240 -26.50 4.96 -5.63
C VAL A 240 -26.19 4.83 -7.12
N GLY A 241 -25.23 5.59 -7.66
CA GLY A 241 -24.82 5.45 -9.05
C GLY A 241 -24.33 4.03 -9.40
N ARG A 242 -23.51 3.41 -8.54
CA ARG A 242 -23.06 2.00 -8.74
C ARG A 242 -24.22 1.01 -8.67
N LEU A 243 -25.18 1.21 -7.76
CA LEU A 243 -26.34 0.34 -7.60
C LEU A 243 -27.33 0.50 -8.76
N GLU A 244 -27.59 1.72 -9.21
CA GLU A 244 -28.41 2.02 -10.39
C GLU A 244 -27.83 1.38 -11.65
N ASP A 245 -26.52 1.48 -11.86
CA ASP A 245 -25.82 0.79 -12.95
C ASP A 245 -26.01 -0.74 -12.88
N ARG A 246 -26.00 -1.33 -11.68
CA ARG A 246 -26.22 -2.78 -11.49
C ARG A 246 -27.68 -3.17 -11.72
N LEU A 247 -28.63 -2.37 -11.24
CA LEU A 247 -30.07 -2.60 -11.41
C LEU A 247 -30.50 -2.45 -12.87
N GLN A 248 -30.00 -1.44 -13.58
CA GLN A 248 -30.24 -1.26 -15.02
C GLN A 248 -29.68 -2.43 -15.84
N ARG A 249 -28.56 -3.01 -15.43
CA ARG A 249 -27.97 -4.22 -16.04
C ARG A 249 -28.73 -5.51 -15.71
N SER A 250 -29.47 -5.55 -14.60
CA SER A 250 -30.26 -6.71 -14.16
C SER A 250 -31.71 -6.67 -14.68
N GLY A 251 -32.29 -5.48 -14.88
CA GLY A 251 -33.68 -5.29 -15.32
C GLY A 251 -33.95 -5.52 -16.82
N ASN A 252 -32.91 -5.58 -17.66
CA ASN A 252 -33.06 -5.90 -19.08
C ASN A 252 -33.02 -7.42 -19.33
N GLY A 253 -34.09 -8.09 -18.91
CA GLY A 253 -34.35 -9.48 -19.27
C GLY A 253 -34.81 -9.62 -20.72
N GLN A 254 -33.87 -9.83 -21.65
CA GLN A 254 -34.11 -10.64 -22.85
C GLN A 254 -32.86 -11.45 -23.22
N THR A 255 -33.12 -12.73 -23.42
CA THR A 255 -32.24 -13.83 -23.82
C THR A 255 -31.50 -13.56 -25.12
N GLN A 256 -30.22 -13.18 -25.02
CA GLN A 256 -29.14 -13.62 -25.90
C GLN A 256 -27.80 -13.26 -25.23
N SER A 257 -26.99 -14.27 -24.93
CA SER A 257 -25.66 -14.12 -24.36
C SER A 257 -24.73 -13.46 -25.39
N SER A 258 -24.69 -12.13 -25.42
CA SER A 258 -23.56 -11.39 -25.96
C SER A 258 -22.85 -10.68 -24.81
N VAL A 259 -21.92 -11.41 -24.20
CA VAL A 259 -20.84 -10.87 -23.39
C VAL A 259 -20.16 -9.78 -24.22
N ARG A 260 -20.38 -8.52 -23.87
CA ARG A 260 -19.53 -7.41 -24.33
C ARG A 260 -18.93 -6.74 -23.10
N ASP A 261 -17.71 -7.16 -22.84
CA ASP A 261 -16.56 -6.46 -22.26
C ASP A 261 -16.83 -5.48 -21.10
N ARG A 262 -17.06 -6.06 -19.91
CA ARG A 262 -16.34 -5.52 -18.73
C ARG A 262 -14.87 -5.88 -18.92
N PRO A 263 -13.89 -5.04 -18.57
CA PRO A 263 -12.49 -5.41 -18.68
C PRO A 263 -12.29 -6.77 -17.99
N THR A 264 -11.93 -7.80 -18.77
CA THR A 264 -11.66 -9.17 -18.32
C THR A 264 -10.35 -9.18 -17.56
N ALA A 265 -10.42 -8.68 -16.35
CA ALA A 265 -9.32 -8.35 -15.49
C ALA A 265 -9.77 -8.89 -14.12
N GLY A 266 -8.96 -9.77 -13.50
CA GLY A 266 -9.38 -10.77 -12.49
C GLY A 266 -10.31 -10.27 -11.36
N GLN A 267 -10.99 -11.20 -10.69
CA GLN A 267 -11.85 -10.91 -9.54
C GLN A 267 -11.07 -10.94 -8.21
N LEU A 268 -11.62 -10.40 -7.12
CA LEU A 268 -11.02 -10.51 -5.79
C LEU A 268 -11.63 -11.69 -5.01
N GLY A 269 -10.81 -12.60 -4.50
CA GLY A 269 -11.29 -13.64 -3.59
C GLY A 269 -11.56 -13.08 -2.20
N ILE A 270 -12.74 -13.33 -1.63
CA ILE A 270 -13.08 -12.93 -0.25
C ILE A 270 -13.31 -14.21 0.58
N VAL A 271 -12.45 -14.46 1.55
CA VAL A 271 -12.61 -15.53 2.53
C VAL A 271 -13.60 -15.05 3.60
N GLN A 272 -14.73 -15.75 3.71
CA GLN A 272 -15.78 -15.44 4.68
C GLN A 272 -15.71 -16.40 5.87
N LEU A 273 -15.87 -15.88 7.08
CA LEU A 273 -16.09 -16.71 8.27
C LEU A 273 -17.33 -17.60 8.11
N ASP A 274 -17.26 -18.79 8.72
CA ASP A 274 -18.38 -19.72 8.80
C ASP A 274 -19.42 -19.22 9.81
N SER A 275 -20.70 -19.31 9.42
CA SER A 275 -21.85 -18.95 10.26
C SER A 275 -21.81 -17.50 10.80
N TYR A 276 -21.17 -16.59 10.05
CA TYR A 276 -21.05 -15.18 10.39
C TYR A 276 -21.95 -14.34 9.47
N GLU A 277 -23.22 -14.21 9.85
CA GLU A 277 -24.22 -13.44 9.10
C GLU A 277 -24.51 -12.12 9.81
N TYR A 278 -24.27 -11.01 9.12
CA TYR A 278 -24.56 -9.66 9.59
C TYR A 278 -24.97 -8.75 8.41
N VAL A 279 -25.58 -7.61 8.73
CA VAL A 279 -25.97 -6.61 7.74
C VAL A 279 -24.75 -5.75 7.42
N ARG A 280 -24.13 -6.02 6.27
CA ARG A 280 -22.91 -5.33 5.81
C ARG A 280 -23.22 -3.90 5.42
N ALA A 281 -22.49 -2.94 5.97
CA ALA A 281 -22.53 -1.56 5.50
C ALA A 281 -21.67 -1.39 4.24
N VAL A 282 -21.96 -0.37 3.43
CA VAL A 282 -21.11 -0.04 2.29
C VAL A 282 -19.72 0.39 2.79
N GLY A 283 -18.66 -0.10 2.16
CA GLY A 283 -17.29 0.07 2.66
C GLY A 283 -16.79 -1.18 3.39
N ASP A 284 -17.69 -2.06 3.84
CA ASP A 284 -17.31 -3.41 4.25
C ASP A 284 -16.75 -4.19 3.06
N ALA A 285 -15.63 -4.90 3.25
CA ALA A 285 -14.99 -5.68 2.20
C ALA A 285 -15.90 -6.79 1.62
N ASP A 286 -16.88 -7.25 2.38
CA ASP A 286 -17.82 -8.29 1.98
C ASP A 286 -19.10 -7.69 1.33
N HIS A 287 -19.25 -6.37 1.33
CA HIS A 287 -20.37 -5.70 0.66
C HIS A 287 -20.13 -5.57 -0.84
N GLU A 288 -21.08 -6.04 -1.66
CA GLU A 288 -20.90 -6.18 -3.11
C GLU A 288 -20.64 -4.86 -3.87
N SER A 289 -21.05 -3.72 -3.31
CA SER A 289 -20.85 -2.39 -3.92
C SER A 289 -19.61 -1.64 -3.39
N THR A 290 -18.79 -2.29 -2.56
CA THR A 290 -17.54 -1.72 -2.02
C THR A 290 -16.43 -1.67 -3.06
N PHE A 291 -16.40 -2.59 -4.01
CA PHE A 291 -15.37 -2.62 -5.04
C PHE A 291 -15.92 -2.25 -6.42
N SER A 292 -15.07 -1.64 -7.25
CA SER A 292 -15.36 -1.40 -8.67
C SER A 292 -15.12 -2.65 -9.54
N PHE A 293 -14.44 -3.66 -8.99
CA PHE A 293 -14.19 -4.97 -9.60
C PHE A 293 -15.06 -6.07 -8.97
N GLN A 294 -15.12 -7.23 -9.63
CA GLN A 294 -15.90 -8.36 -9.15
C GLN A 294 -15.26 -9.01 -7.92
N THR A 295 -16.09 -9.52 -7.00
CA THR A 295 -15.65 -10.34 -5.86
C THR A 295 -16.12 -11.79 -6.01
N CYS A 296 -15.36 -12.69 -5.39
CA CYS A 296 -15.58 -14.13 -5.36
C CYS A 296 -15.60 -14.61 -3.90
N PRO A 297 -16.69 -14.35 -3.15
CA PRO A 297 -16.80 -14.77 -1.77
C PRO A 297 -16.87 -16.29 -1.63
N ARG A 298 -16.17 -16.86 -0.64
CA ARG A 298 -16.24 -18.27 -0.25
C ARG A 298 -16.15 -18.42 1.25
N VAL A 299 -16.97 -19.31 1.81
CA VAL A 299 -17.00 -19.59 3.25
C VAL A 299 -15.87 -20.55 3.63
N ALA A 300 -15.05 -20.15 4.60
CA ALA A 300 -14.04 -20.98 5.23
C ALA A 300 -14.69 -21.94 6.25
N GLN A 301 -15.10 -23.11 5.76
CA GLN A 301 -15.79 -24.13 6.56
C GLN A 301 -15.02 -24.44 7.86
N GLY A 302 -15.71 -24.33 8.99
CA GLY A 302 -15.18 -24.61 10.33
C GLY A 302 -14.43 -23.45 10.99
N LEU A 303 -14.20 -22.32 10.30
CA LEU A 303 -13.60 -21.09 10.87
C LEU A 303 -14.70 -20.09 11.26
N SER A 304 -15.22 -20.22 12.48
CA SER A 304 -16.14 -19.24 13.06
C SER A 304 -15.40 -17.99 13.57
N PHE A 305 -16.15 -16.92 13.87
CA PHE A 305 -15.60 -15.69 14.47
C PHE A 305 -14.82 -15.97 15.77
N GLU A 306 -15.40 -16.75 16.69
CA GLU A 306 -14.75 -17.11 17.95
C GLU A 306 -13.43 -17.87 17.73
N LYS A 307 -13.40 -18.79 16.75
CA LYS A 307 -12.18 -19.53 16.39
C LYS A 307 -11.12 -18.63 15.75
N ALA A 308 -11.53 -17.65 14.95
CA ALA A 308 -10.63 -16.65 14.39
C ALA A 308 -10.00 -15.81 15.50
N GLN A 309 -10.80 -15.30 16.45
CA GLN A 309 -10.29 -14.52 17.59
C GLN A 309 -9.30 -15.31 18.45
N LYS A 310 -9.56 -16.61 18.66
CA LYS A 310 -8.70 -17.50 19.45
C LYS A 310 -7.52 -18.10 18.68
N ALA A 311 -7.30 -17.68 17.42
CA ALA A 311 -6.27 -18.23 16.54
C ALA A 311 -6.28 -19.78 16.46
N ALA A 312 -7.46 -20.40 16.39
CA ALA A 312 -7.63 -21.85 16.41
C ALA A 312 -6.78 -22.55 15.33
N GLN A 313 -6.12 -23.66 15.67
CA GLN A 313 -5.20 -24.39 14.77
C GLN A 313 -5.72 -25.78 14.38
N GLU A 314 -7.04 -25.94 14.25
CA GLU A 314 -7.67 -27.23 13.94
C GLU A 314 -7.25 -27.73 12.54
N PRO A 315 -6.62 -28.93 12.40
CA PRO A 315 -6.03 -29.36 11.13
C PRO A 315 -6.99 -29.38 9.94
N GLY A 316 -8.23 -29.83 10.14
CA GLY A 316 -9.25 -29.88 9.08
C GLY A 316 -9.66 -28.49 8.59
N MET A 317 -9.74 -27.51 9.50
CA MET A 317 -10.03 -26.11 9.18
C MET A 317 -8.87 -25.48 8.40
N LEU A 318 -7.63 -25.72 8.83
CA LEU A 318 -6.44 -25.21 8.12
C LEU A 318 -6.33 -25.78 6.70
N GLU A 319 -6.65 -27.07 6.51
CA GLU A 319 -6.65 -27.67 5.17
C GLU A 319 -7.78 -27.13 4.29
N SER A 320 -8.97 -26.92 4.88
CA SER A 320 -10.09 -26.25 4.21
C SER A 320 -9.70 -24.85 3.70
N LEU A 321 -9.00 -24.05 4.53
CA LEU A 321 -8.48 -22.74 4.13
C LEU A 321 -7.49 -22.82 2.97
N ARG A 322 -6.54 -23.77 2.99
CA ARG A 322 -5.57 -23.96 1.90
C ARG A 322 -6.27 -24.33 0.59
N GLN A 323 -7.24 -25.24 0.66
CA GLN A 323 -7.97 -25.71 -0.50
C GLN A 323 -8.82 -24.60 -1.10
N LEU A 324 -9.53 -23.84 -0.26
CA LEU A 324 -10.30 -22.66 -0.66
C LEU A 324 -9.43 -21.61 -1.36
N ALA A 325 -8.21 -21.38 -0.87
CA ALA A 325 -7.27 -20.46 -1.50
C ALA A 325 -6.88 -20.90 -2.92
N LYS A 326 -6.55 -22.18 -3.09
CA LYS A 326 -6.21 -22.76 -4.40
C LYS A 326 -7.39 -22.72 -5.38
N GLU A 327 -8.61 -22.90 -4.88
CA GLU A 327 -9.82 -22.75 -5.68
C GLU A 327 -10.03 -21.31 -6.16
N MET A 328 -9.79 -20.31 -5.30
CA MET A 328 -9.82 -18.90 -5.68
C MET A 328 -8.77 -18.56 -6.74
N GLU A 329 -7.54 -19.05 -6.58
CA GLU A 329 -6.47 -18.90 -7.58
C GLU A 329 -6.88 -19.54 -8.92
N THR A 330 -7.43 -20.75 -8.90
CA THR A 330 -7.96 -21.44 -10.09
C THR A 330 -9.13 -20.67 -10.73
N ALA A 331 -9.91 -19.95 -9.93
CA ALA A 331 -10.97 -19.06 -10.38
C ALA A 331 -10.46 -17.70 -10.90
N HIS A 332 -9.16 -17.56 -11.12
CA HIS A 332 -8.50 -16.34 -11.61
C HIS A 332 -8.73 -15.12 -10.71
N CYS A 333 -8.78 -15.33 -9.39
CA CYS A 333 -8.75 -14.22 -8.46
C CYS A 333 -7.37 -13.54 -8.53
N PHE A 334 -7.31 -12.20 -8.65
CA PHE A 334 -6.02 -11.49 -8.67
C PHE A 334 -5.35 -11.45 -7.29
N GLY A 335 -6.10 -11.72 -6.23
CA GLY A 335 -5.64 -11.75 -4.86
C GLY A 335 -6.72 -12.31 -3.94
N ILE A 336 -6.37 -12.53 -2.68
CA ILE A 336 -7.26 -13.13 -1.67
C ILE A 336 -7.27 -12.26 -0.40
N ALA A 337 -8.46 -11.80 -0.01
CA ALA A 337 -8.70 -11.02 1.20
C ALA A 337 -9.61 -11.78 2.17
N GLY A 338 -9.67 -11.35 3.43
CA GLY A 338 -10.55 -11.91 4.45
C GLY A 338 -11.66 -10.95 4.85
N ASN A 339 -12.81 -11.44 5.30
CA ASN A 339 -13.89 -10.60 5.83
C ASN A 339 -13.78 -10.33 7.34
N CYS A 340 -12.67 -10.69 7.98
CA CYS A 340 -12.43 -10.47 9.40
C CYS A 340 -10.93 -10.20 9.65
N GLY A 341 -10.61 -9.16 10.40
CA GLY A 341 -9.21 -8.76 10.61
C GLY A 341 -8.39 -9.76 11.47
N PHE A 342 -9.02 -10.58 12.29
CA PHE A 342 -8.38 -11.71 12.99
C PHE A 342 -7.94 -12.85 12.05
N MET A 343 -8.35 -12.84 10.78
CA MET A 343 -7.81 -13.78 9.79
C MET A 343 -6.31 -13.58 9.54
N GLN A 344 -5.72 -12.49 10.06
CA GLN A 344 -4.27 -12.28 10.08
C GLN A 344 -3.50 -13.48 10.63
N PHE A 345 -4.03 -14.25 11.59
CA PHE A 345 -3.37 -15.47 12.08
C PHE A 345 -3.13 -16.54 11.01
N TYR A 346 -3.93 -16.53 9.95
CA TYR A 346 -3.87 -17.50 8.85
C TYR A 346 -3.20 -16.92 7.60
N GLN A 347 -2.71 -15.69 7.66
CA GLN A 347 -2.07 -14.98 6.54
C GLN A 347 -0.93 -15.81 5.92
N ALA A 348 -0.01 -16.30 6.76
CA ALA A 348 1.10 -17.13 6.31
C ALA A 348 0.63 -18.47 5.71
N LEU A 349 -0.33 -19.13 6.37
CA LEU A 349 -0.89 -20.40 5.88
C LEU A 349 -1.44 -20.28 4.46
N VAL A 350 -2.25 -19.25 4.23
CA VAL A 350 -2.97 -19.05 2.97
C VAL A 350 -2.01 -18.57 1.88
N ARG A 351 -1.11 -17.63 2.18
CA ARG A 351 -0.16 -17.13 1.17
C ARG A 351 0.80 -18.21 0.67
N GLU A 352 1.23 -19.15 1.52
CA GLU A 352 2.10 -20.24 1.07
C GLU A 352 1.38 -21.26 0.17
N ALA A 353 0.05 -21.25 0.14
CA ALA A 353 -0.74 -22.17 -0.68
C ALA A 353 -0.92 -21.72 -2.14
N VAL A 354 -0.71 -20.43 -2.45
CA VAL A 354 -1.05 -19.79 -3.74
C VAL A 354 0.03 -18.81 -4.19
N SER A 355 0.08 -18.48 -5.49
CA SER A 355 1.05 -17.54 -6.09
C SER A 355 0.52 -16.12 -6.18
N VAL A 356 -0.80 -15.93 -6.13
CA VAL A 356 -1.44 -14.61 -6.06
C VAL A 356 -1.26 -13.98 -4.68
N PRO A 357 -1.21 -12.65 -4.55
CA PRO A 357 -1.04 -12.00 -3.26
C PRO A 357 -2.24 -12.25 -2.33
N VAL A 358 -1.93 -12.47 -1.07
CA VAL A 358 -2.90 -12.69 0.00
C VAL A 358 -2.81 -11.52 0.99
N PHE A 359 -3.95 -10.98 1.42
CA PHE A 359 -4.05 -9.89 2.37
C PHE A 359 -5.31 -10.09 3.20
N LEU A 360 -5.30 -11.09 4.09
CA LEU A 360 -6.49 -11.49 4.85
C LEU A 360 -6.98 -10.42 5.84
N SER A 361 -6.11 -9.49 6.22
CA SER A 361 -6.40 -8.41 7.17
C SER A 361 -5.74 -7.12 6.72
N ALA A 362 -6.31 -5.97 7.11
CA ALA A 362 -5.69 -4.67 6.88
C ALA A 362 -4.31 -4.54 7.56
N LEU A 363 -4.04 -5.36 8.58
CA LEU A 363 -2.79 -5.37 9.34
C LEU A 363 -1.54 -5.67 8.51
N VAL A 364 -1.68 -6.33 7.35
CA VAL A 364 -0.55 -6.53 6.41
C VAL A 364 0.07 -5.22 5.93
N GLN A 365 -0.65 -4.09 6.07
CA GLN A 365 -0.18 -2.75 5.70
C GLN A 365 0.61 -2.05 6.82
N VAL A 366 0.54 -2.50 8.07
CA VAL A 366 1.23 -1.86 9.20
C VAL A 366 2.75 -1.75 8.96
N PRO A 367 3.43 -2.80 8.46
CA PRO A 367 4.85 -2.71 8.08
C PRO A 367 5.19 -1.62 7.06
N THR A 368 4.40 -1.46 6.00
CA THR A 368 4.65 -0.42 4.98
C THR A 368 4.35 0.98 5.51
N MET A 369 3.34 1.11 6.38
CA MET A 369 3.07 2.35 7.10
C MET A 369 4.25 2.75 7.98
N ALA A 370 4.81 1.81 8.74
CA ALA A 370 5.98 2.06 9.59
C ALA A 370 7.22 2.44 8.76
N ALA A 371 7.42 1.84 7.58
CA ALA A 371 8.48 2.22 6.64
C ALA A 371 8.33 3.64 6.09
N ALA A 372 7.10 4.14 5.96
CA ALA A 372 6.82 5.50 5.50
C ALA A 372 6.97 6.57 6.60
N LEU A 373 7.09 6.17 7.88
CA LEU A 373 7.12 7.07 9.05
C LEU A 373 8.51 7.19 9.68
N ASP A 374 8.71 8.27 10.46
CA ASP A 374 9.86 8.35 11.37
C ASP A 374 9.73 7.26 12.45
N PRO A 375 10.83 6.61 12.88
CA PRO A 375 10.78 5.61 13.95
C PRO A 375 10.11 6.09 15.26
N ARG A 376 9.99 7.41 15.47
CA ARG A 376 9.31 8.01 16.64
C ARG A 376 7.82 8.26 16.44
N ASP A 377 7.36 8.29 15.18
CA ASP A 377 5.96 8.49 14.86
C ASP A 377 5.20 7.17 15.08
N ARG A 378 3.91 7.29 15.44
CA ARG A 378 3.06 6.15 15.79
C ARG A 378 1.93 5.92 14.77
N ILE A 379 1.45 4.69 14.74
CA ILE A 379 0.29 4.23 13.98
C ILE A 379 -0.81 3.89 14.98
N LEU A 380 -2.01 4.43 14.76
CA LEU A 380 -3.20 4.04 15.50
C LEU A 380 -3.87 2.85 14.81
N ILE A 381 -4.04 1.75 15.54
CA ILE A 381 -4.84 0.60 15.13
C ILE A 381 -6.19 0.70 15.83
N LEU A 382 -7.26 0.84 15.05
CA LEU A 382 -8.63 0.70 15.52
C LEU A 382 -9.10 -0.73 15.27
N THR A 383 -9.49 -1.42 16.34
CA THR A 383 -9.93 -2.82 16.31
C THR A 383 -11.31 -2.96 16.94
N ALA A 384 -12.02 -4.05 16.66
CA ALA A 384 -13.33 -4.29 17.26
C ALA A 384 -13.28 -4.64 18.75
N ASN A 385 -12.15 -5.20 19.22
CA ASN A 385 -11.97 -5.56 20.63
C ASN A 385 -10.51 -5.39 21.05
N GLU A 386 -10.23 -4.42 21.92
CA GLU A 386 -8.88 -4.11 22.37
C GLU A 386 -8.26 -5.28 23.13
N THR A 387 -9.04 -5.90 24.02
CA THR A 387 -8.54 -6.97 24.91
C THR A 387 -8.03 -8.15 24.09
N SER A 388 -8.86 -8.68 23.18
CA SER A 388 -8.52 -9.81 22.31
C SER A 388 -7.35 -9.47 21.39
N PHE A 389 -7.31 -8.25 20.85
CA PHE A 389 -6.19 -7.81 20.03
C PHE A 389 -4.89 -7.76 20.83
N ARG A 390 -4.90 -7.16 22.03
CA ARG A 390 -3.71 -7.02 22.89
C ARG A 390 -3.14 -8.36 23.32
N GLU A 391 -4.00 -9.32 23.68
CA GLU A 391 -3.58 -10.68 24.04
C GLU A 391 -2.83 -11.38 22.89
N ALA A 392 -3.19 -11.06 21.65
CA ALA A 392 -2.58 -11.65 20.47
C ALA A 392 -1.72 -10.67 19.65
N GLN A 393 -1.42 -9.48 20.18
CA GLN A 393 -0.82 -8.38 19.44
C GLN A 393 0.52 -8.78 18.83
N GLU A 394 1.34 -9.49 19.60
CA GLU A 394 2.63 -9.94 19.11
C GLU A 394 2.47 -10.91 17.93
N LEU A 395 1.50 -11.81 17.97
CA LEU A 395 1.24 -12.76 16.87
C LEU A 395 0.62 -12.06 15.66
N LEU A 396 -0.32 -11.12 15.86
CA LEU A 396 -1.00 -10.39 14.80
C LEU A 396 -0.08 -9.43 14.05
N LEU A 397 0.85 -8.79 14.76
CA LEU A 397 1.79 -7.81 14.22
C LEU A 397 3.15 -8.41 13.86
N ARG A 398 3.38 -9.70 14.15
CA ARG A 398 4.53 -10.46 13.63
C ARG A 398 4.36 -10.64 12.11
N ALA A 399 4.68 -9.60 11.36
CA ALA A 399 4.98 -9.70 9.95
C ALA A 399 6.43 -10.16 9.79
N GLU A 400 6.67 -11.07 8.85
CA GLU A 400 8.03 -11.34 8.41
C GLU A 400 8.63 -10.04 7.86
N CYS A 401 9.82 -9.70 8.37
CA CYS A 401 10.72 -8.71 7.77
C CYS A 401 10.35 -7.23 7.93
N CYS A 402 9.59 -6.92 8.98
CA CYS A 402 9.54 -5.56 9.52
C CYS A 402 9.79 -5.54 11.01
N ASN A 403 10.60 -4.57 11.45
CA ASN A 403 10.92 -4.35 12.85
C ASN A 403 9.98 -3.25 13.40
N VAL A 404 8.66 -3.41 13.19
CA VAL A 404 7.69 -2.47 13.75
C VAL A 404 7.79 -2.57 15.26
N ALA A 405 8.44 -1.60 15.87
CA ALA A 405 8.59 -1.59 17.31
C ALA A 405 7.20 -1.36 17.92
N LEU A 406 6.86 -2.13 18.97
CA LEU A 406 5.52 -2.09 19.56
C LEU A 406 5.17 -0.70 20.13
N ASP A 407 6.18 0.11 20.45
CA ASP A 407 6.03 1.52 20.87
C ASP A 407 5.64 2.47 19.72
N GLN A 408 5.79 2.04 18.46
CA GLN A 408 5.21 2.71 17.29
C GLN A 408 3.71 2.40 17.13
N ILE A 409 3.14 1.50 17.93
CA ILE A 409 1.75 1.04 17.76
C ILE A 409 0.89 1.49 18.93
N VAL A 410 -0.17 2.24 18.62
CA VAL A 410 -1.24 2.57 19.55
C VAL A 410 -2.46 1.74 19.17
N VAL A 411 -2.84 0.78 20.00
CA VAL A 411 -4.07 0.01 19.81
C VAL A 411 -5.19 0.66 20.62
N ARG A 412 -6.36 0.84 20.00
CA ARG A 412 -7.60 1.25 20.66
C ARG A 412 -8.75 0.41 20.14
N GLY A 413 -9.50 -0.18 21.04
CA GLY A 413 -10.69 -0.96 20.69
C GLY A 413 -11.95 -0.11 20.63
N CYS A 414 -12.88 -0.49 19.76
CA CYS A 414 -14.15 0.18 19.57
C CYS A 414 -15.30 -0.47 20.36
N GLU A 415 -15.05 -1.48 21.20
CA GLU A 415 -16.08 -2.26 21.91
C GLU A 415 -17.01 -1.41 22.79
N ASP A 416 -16.51 -0.30 23.34
CA ASP A 416 -17.26 0.62 24.21
C ASP A 416 -17.75 1.88 23.47
N VAL A 417 -17.51 1.98 22.15
CA VAL A 417 -18.03 3.10 21.34
C VAL A 417 -19.54 2.94 21.19
N PRO A 418 -20.37 3.92 21.61
CA PRO A 418 -21.82 3.79 21.57
C PRO A 418 -22.39 3.37 20.19
N GLY A 419 -23.08 2.24 20.14
CA GLY A 419 -23.64 1.64 18.92
C GLY A 419 -22.75 0.59 18.26
N PHE A 420 -21.45 0.55 18.58
CA PHE A 420 -20.52 -0.42 17.99
C PHE A 420 -20.60 -1.80 18.66
N GLU A 421 -21.22 -1.90 19.84
CA GLU A 421 -21.49 -3.18 20.51
C GLU A 421 -22.31 -4.16 19.66
N ALA A 422 -23.02 -3.66 18.64
CA ALA A 422 -23.77 -4.46 17.68
C ALA A 422 -22.88 -5.40 16.86
N VAL A 423 -21.63 -5.02 16.57
CA VAL A 423 -20.67 -5.85 15.82
C VAL A 423 -20.39 -7.16 16.55
N ALA A 424 -20.09 -7.08 17.86
CA ALA A 424 -19.84 -8.27 18.68
C ALA A 424 -21.07 -9.18 18.82
N LYS A 425 -22.27 -8.63 18.60
CA LYS A 425 -23.56 -9.37 18.64
C LYS A 425 -24.02 -9.85 17.26
N MET A 426 -23.29 -9.53 16.19
CA MET A 426 -23.71 -9.77 14.79
C MET A 426 -25.07 -9.11 14.48
N GLU A 427 -25.36 -7.98 15.11
CA GLU A 427 -26.58 -7.19 14.91
C GLU A 427 -26.35 -6.07 13.88
N GLN A 428 -27.43 -5.51 13.33
CA GLN A 428 -27.32 -4.38 12.43
C GLN A 428 -26.77 -3.14 13.17
N VAL A 429 -25.67 -2.59 12.67
CA VAL A 429 -25.05 -1.38 13.21
C VAL A 429 -25.84 -0.13 12.79
N ASP A 430 -26.15 0.75 13.74
CA ASP A 430 -26.60 2.12 13.45
C ASP A 430 -25.39 2.96 13.06
N THR A 431 -25.12 3.03 11.75
CA THR A 431 -23.92 3.66 11.21
C THR A 431 -23.84 5.15 11.54
N GLN A 432 -24.97 5.86 11.61
CA GLN A 432 -24.94 7.29 11.90
C GLN A 432 -24.62 7.57 13.37
N LYS A 433 -25.16 6.75 14.29
CA LYS A 433 -24.82 6.82 15.72
C LYS A 433 -23.34 6.51 15.93
N VAL A 434 -22.85 5.42 15.34
CA VAL A 434 -21.45 5.01 15.46
C VAL A 434 -20.51 6.05 14.86
N GLU A 435 -20.82 6.64 13.70
CA GLU A 435 -19.94 7.63 13.06
C GLU A 435 -19.62 8.81 13.99
N ASN A 436 -20.63 9.35 14.68
CA ASN A 436 -20.45 10.47 15.60
C ASN A 436 -19.61 10.07 16.81
N SER A 437 -19.93 8.96 17.45
CA SER A 437 -19.21 8.48 18.64
C SER A 437 -17.78 8.04 18.31
N LEU A 438 -17.57 7.39 17.17
CA LEU A 438 -16.24 6.97 16.71
C LEU A 438 -15.37 8.18 16.33
N SER A 439 -15.96 9.22 15.74
CA SER A 439 -15.24 10.48 15.45
C SER A 439 -14.70 11.11 16.73
N GLN A 440 -15.57 11.26 17.75
CA GLN A 440 -15.19 11.80 19.05
C GLN A 440 -14.10 10.95 19.71
N PHE A 441 -14.25 9.62 19.69
CA PHE A 441 -13.29 8.70 20.26
C PHE A 441 -11.89 8.87 19.63
N VAL A 442 -11.81 9.01 18.30
CA VAL A 442 -10.54 9.24 17.60
C VAL A 442 -9.95 10.62 17.93
N GLU A 443 -10.76 11.66 18.02
CA GLU A 443 -10.30 13.00 18.43
C GLU A 443 -9.70 12.98 19.84
N GLU A 444 -10.33 12.26 20.77
CA GLU A 444 -9.84 12.07 22.14
C GLU A 444 -8.49 11.35 22.16
N ILE A 445 -8.36 10.22 21.44
CA ILE A 445 -7.10 9.48 21.32
C ILE A 445 -5.96 10.36 20.78
N LEU A 446 -6.25 11.18 19.76
CA LEU A 446 -5.25 12.08 19.16
C LEU A 446 -4.85 13.22 20.11
N ALA A 447 -5.70 13.57 21.06
CA ALA A 447 -5.44 14.60 22.07
C ALA A 447 -4.61 14.10 23.27
N GLU A 448 -4.54 12.79 23.52
CA GLU A 448 -3.82 12.16 24.66
C GLU A 448 -2.28 12.28 24.63
N GLY A 449 -1.69 12.92 23.62
CA GLY A 449 -0.27 12.80 23.26
C GLY A 449 0.77 13.03 24.38
N ASP A 450 1.77 12.14 24.45
CA ASP A 450 2.91 12.11 25.38
C ASP A 450 4.22 12.68 24.79
N GLY A 451 4.14 13.30 23.60
CA GLY A 451 5.28 13.81 22.84
C GLY A 451 5.56 13.05 21.54
N ALA A 452 5.02 11.84 21.35
CA ALA A 452 5.02 11.14 20.06
C ALA A 452 3.70 11.38 19.31
N SER A 453 3.78 11.61 17.99
CA SER A 453 2.60 11.92 17.18
C SER A 453 2.09 10.68 16.45
N ILE A 454 0.79 10.41 16.54
CA ILE A 454 0.11 9.49 15.63
C ILE A 454 0.08 10.16 14.24
N LYS A 455 0.54 9.45 13.21
CA LYS A 455 0.62 9.96 11.83
C LYS A 455 -0.24 9.22 10.83
N MET A 456 -0.70 8.02 11.17
CA MET A 456 -1.57 7.21 10.32
C MET A 456 -2.50 6.36 11.19
N ILE A 457 -3.65 6.01 10.64
CA ILE A 457 -4.64 5.13 11.26
C ILE A 457 -4.80 3.90 10.36
N VAL A 458 -4.92 2.71 10.95
CA VAL A 458 -5.37 1.50 10.26
C VAL A 458 -6.62 0.96 10.93
N LEU A 459 -7.62 0.64 10.11
CA LEU A 459 -8.87 0.04 10.51
C LEU A 459 -8.72 -1.47 10.34
N GLU A 460 -8.51 -2.17 11.45
CA GLU A 460 -8.30 -3.61 11.45
C GLU A 460 -9.62 -4.36 11.23
N CYS A 461 -10.69 -3.92 11.91
CA CYS A 461 -12.02 -4.50 11.73
C CYS A 461 -12.59 -4.14 10.36
N THR A 462 -13.15 -5.13 9.66
CA THR A 462 -13.71 -5.01 8.32
C THR A 462 -15.03 -4.24 8.24
N GLU A 463 -15.67 -3.97 9.38
CA GLU A 463 -16.88 -3.13 9.47
C GLU A 463 -16.57 -1.64 9.72
N LEU A 464 -15.34 -1.31 10.13
CA LEU A 464 -14.88 0.07 10.31
C LEU A 464 -14.64 0.89 9.02
N PRO A 465 -14.32 0.33 7.83
CA PRO A 465 -14.00 1.12 6.65
C PRO A 465 -15.15 2.00 6.16
N HIS A 466 -16.40 1.69 6.55
CA HIS A 466 -17.55 2.57 6.35
C HIS A 466 -17.26 4.00 6.86
N TYR A 467 -16.58 4.11 8.01
CA TYR A 467 -16.28 5.38 8.67
C TYR A 467 -14.97 6.03 8.19
N ALA A 468 -14.20 5.40 7.30
CA ALA A 468 -12.86 5.86 6.93
C ALA A 468 -12.85 7.29 6.37
N ALA A 469 -13.87 7.67 5.60
CA ALA A 469 -14.01 9.02 5.05
C ALA A 469 -14.13 10.06 6.17
N ARG A 470 -15.00 9.81 7.16
CA ARG A 470 -15.21 10.67 8.30
C ARG A 470 -13.96 10.75 9.18
N LEU A 471 -13.33 9.60 9.44
CA LEU A 471 -12.09 9.53 10.22
C LEU A 471 -10.96 10.35 9.59
N ARG A 472 -10.81 10.34 8.26
CA ARG A 472 -9.85 11.21 7.56
C ARG A 472 -10.17 12.70 7.74
N GLN A 473 -11.45 13.08 7.77
CA GLN A 473 -11.86 14.47 7.96
C GLN A 473 -11.52 14.97 9.36
N VAL A 474 -11.86 14.20 10.40
CA VAL A 474 -11.69 14.63 11.80
C VAL A 474 -10.24 14.54 12.26
N SER A 475 -9.51 13.52 11.83
CA SER A 475 -8.09 13.34 12.19
C SER A 475 -7.13 14.17 11.33
N GLY A 476 -7.48 14.44 10.07
CA GLY A 476 -6.54 14.94 9.07
C GLY A 476 -5.41 13.96 8.72
N LEU A 477 -5.51 12.70 9.13
CA LEU A 477 -4.50 11.66 8.91
C LEU A 477 -4.90 10.69 7.78
N PRO A 478 -3.93 10.04 7.12
CA PRO A 478 -4.20 8.88 6.29
C PRO A 478 -4.86 7.76 7.12
N VAL A 479 -5.94 7.19 6.60
CA VAL A 479 -6.65 6.04 7.16
C VAL A 479 -6.55 4.89 6.16
N LEU A 480 -5.93 3.80 6.56
CA LEU A 480 -5.78 2.58 5.77
C LEU A 480 -6.74 1.51 6.27
N ASP A 481 -7.21 0.68 5.36
CA ASP A 481 -8.15 -0.41 5.64
C ASP A 481 -7.95 -1.52 4.59
N LEU A 482 -8.71 -2.60 4.70
CA LEU A 482 -8.61 -3.72 3.78
C LEU A 482 -9.01 -3.31 2.34
N VAL A 483 -9.97 -2.39 2.20
CA VAL A 483 -10.43 -1.88 0.91
C VAL A 483 -9.31 -1.12 0.19
N THR A 484 -8.54 -0.33 0.94
CA THR A 484 -7.35 0.37 0.47
C THR A 484 -6.31 -0.63 -0.05
N CYS A 485 -6.07 -1.72 0.68
CA CYS A 485 -5.13 -2.78 0.29
C CYS A 485 -5.57 -3.48 -1.00
N ALA A 486 -6.84 -3.90 -1.05
CA ALA A 486 -7.43 -4.58 -2.21
C ALA A 486 -7.35 -3.71 -3.46
N ASN A 487 -7.73 -2.43 -3.37
CA ASN A 487 -7.64 -1.48 -4.48
C ASN A 487 -6.19 -1.24 -4.93
N PHE A 488 -5.23 -1.21 -3.99
CA PHE A 488 -3.81 -1.10 -4.33
C PHE A 488 -3.35 -2.28 -5.18
N PHE A 489 -3.60 -3.53 -4.74
CA PHE A 489 -3.23 -4.71 -5.52
C PHE A 489 -3.98 -4.80 -6.83
N ALA A 490 -5.26 -4.43 -6.87
CA ALA A 490 -6.04 -4.37 -8.09
C ALA A 490 -5.36 -3.45 -9.13
N LYS A 491 -4.97 -2.23 -8.74
CA LYS A 491 -4.26 -1.28 -9.62
C LYS A 491 -2.89 -1.80 -10.10
N VAL A 492 -2.13 -2.45 -9.21
CA VAL A 492 -0.79 -2.95 -9.54
C VAL A 492 -0.84 -4.18 -10.44
N LEU A 493 -1.75 -5.11 -10.19
CA LEU A 493 -1.78 -6.40 -10.88
C LEU A 493 -2.61 -6.37 -12.15
N VAL A 494 -3.73 -5.65 -12.09
CA VAL A 494 -4.76 -5.67 -13.13
C VAL A 494 -4.70 -4.42 -14.01
N GLY A 495 -4.27 -3.29 -13.43
CA GLY A 495 -4.23 -1.99 -14.08
C GLY A 495 -5.34 -1.06 -13.59
N SER A 496 -5.53 0.08 -14.25
CA SER A 496 -6.62 1.01 -13.92
C SER A 496 -7.97 0.41 -14.31
N PHE A 497 -8.90 0.34 -13.35
CA PHE A 497 -10.31 -0.03 -13.55
C PHE A 497 -11.17 1.16 -13.93
#